data_AF-A0A137SAQ1-F1
#
_entry.id   AF-A0A137SAQ1-F1
#
_cell.length_a   1.000
_cell.length_b   1.000
_cell.length_c   1.000
_cell.angle_alpha   90.00
_cell.angle_beta   90.00
_cell.angle_gamma   90.00
#
_symmetry.space_group_name_H-M   'P 1'
#
loop_
_entity.id
_entity.type
_entity.pdbx_description
1 polymer ?
#
loop_
_entity_poly.entity_id
_entity_poly.type
_entity_poly.pdbx_seq_one_letter_code
_entity_poly.pdbx_strand_id
1 'polypeptide(L)'
;MDFIHSQRNSGFTLIELVITIIVLGVLAATAIPRFINLRGDAKKAAVENFYGSLQETVNLLHMKAQIKNKLGSDITIETDYGDYQFYRGYPETKSEATTPNLYFIETFLALGTPDHVTKNNTTRAATYADVSVYEDNGHSRIGYGTGNLINNSCYAEYLHTSSTQVFTVKTDGC
;
A
#
# COMPACT_ATOMS: atom_id res chain seq x y z
N MET A 1 -33.58 -47.72 30.81
CA MET A 1 -32.98 -46.37 30.85
C MET A 1 -33.77 -45.45 29.93
N ASP A 2 -33.67 -44.15 30.21
CA ASP A 2 -34.09 -42.99 29.40
C ASP A 2 -35.46 -42.35 29.69
N PHE A 3 -35.45 -41.51 30.74
CA PHE A 3 -36.31 -40.34 30.81
C PHE A 3 -35.73 -39.26 29.88
N ILE A 4 -36.33 -39.08 28.70
CA ILE A 4 -36.09 -37.90 27.87
C ILE A 4 -36.69 -36.70 28.60
N HIS A 5 -35.83 -35.83 29.13
CA HIS A 5 -36.23 -34.56 29.71
C HIS A 5 -36.67 -33.61 28.58
N SER A 6 -37.97 -33.34 28.48
CA SER A 6 -38.49 -32.32 27.55
C SER A 6 -38.08 -30.94 28.05
N GLN A 7 -37.00 -30.40 27.49
CA GLN A 7 -36.62 -29.00 27.67
C GLN A 7 -37.75 -28.13 27.11
N ARG A 8 -38.39 -27.34 27.98
CA ARG A 8 -39.41 -26.37 27.55
C ARG A 8 -38.75 -25.35 26.63
N ASN A 9 -39.06 -25.39 25.33
CA ASN A 9 -38.70 -24.33 24.41
C ASN A 9 -39.42 -23.04 24.84
N SER A 10 -38.71 -22.19 25.58
CA SER A 10 -39.10 -20.81 25.86
C SER A 10 -39.01 -20.03 24.55
N GLY A 11 -40.15 -19.76 23.92
CA GLY A 11 -40.23 -18.88 22.76
C GLY A 11 -39.88 -17.44 23.14
N PHE A 12 -39.25 -16.72 22.21
CA PHE A 12 -38.96 -15.28 22.34
C PHE A 12 -40.26 -14.48 22.45
N THR A 13 -40.31 -13.44 23.28
CA THR A 13 -41.51 -12.60 23.38
C THR A 13 -41.57 -11.59 22.24
N LEU A 14 -42.78 -11.22 21.79
CA LEU A 14 -42.95 -10.22 20.72
C LEU A 14 -42.31 -8.87 21.11
N ILE A 15 -42.40 -8.49 22.38
CA ILE A 15 -41.81 -7.23 22.87
C ILE A 15 -40.28 -7.25 22.82
N GLU A 16 -39.66 -8.39 23.10
CA GLU A 16 -38.20 -8.54 23.08
C GLU A 16 -37.65 -8.42 21.66
N LEU A 17 -38.38 -8.96 20.67
CA LEU A 17 -38.04 -8.75 19.25
C LEU A 17 -38.19 -7.27 18.85
N VAL A 18 -39.28 -6.62 19.25
CA VAL A 18 -39.55 -5.21 18.91
C VAL A 18 -38.51 -4.27 19.53
N ILE A 19 -38.17 -4.46 20.81
CA ILE A 19 -37.15 -3.64 21.47
C ILE A 19 -35.78 -3.87 20.83
N THR A 20 -35.45 -5.11 20.46
CA THR A 20 -34.15 -5.43 19.84
C THR A 20 -33.97 -4.69 18.51
N ILE A 21 -34.99 -4.68 17.64
CA ILE A 21 -34.88 -3.96 16.36
C ILE A 21 -34.84 -2.43 16.56
N ILE A 22 -35.48 -1.89 17.60
CA ILE A 22 -35.41 -0.45 17.93
C ILE A 22 -34.00 -0.10 18.39
N VAL A 23 -33.43 -0.87 19.33
CA VAL A 23 -32.08 -0.65 19.84
C VAL A 23 -31.05 -0.78 18.71
N LEU A 24 -31.14 -1.83 17.88
CA LEU A 24 -30.29 -1.97 16.70
C LEU A 24 -30.48 -0.83 15.70
N GLY A 25 -31.69 -0.30 15.55
CA GLY A 25 -31.96 0.87 14.70
C GLY A 25 -31.24 2.13 15.15
N VAL A 26 -31.25 2.44 16.46
CA VAL A 26 -30.56 3.61 17.02
C VAL A 26 -29.04 3.45 16.94
N LEU A 27 -28.52 2.26 17.24
CA LEU A 27 -27.09 1.97 17.12
C LEU A 27 -26.62 2.08 15.66
N ALA A 28 -27.40 1.58 14.71
CA ALA A 28 -27.08 1.71 13.29
C ALA A 28 -27.08 3.18 12.83
N ALA A 29 -28.08 3.97 13.22
CA ALA A 29 -28.20 5.38 12.82
C ALA A 29 -27.00 6.23 13.27
N THR A 30 -26.42 5.93 14.42
CA THR A 30 -25.26 6.67 14.97
C THR A 30 -23.91 6.12 14.51
N ALA A 31 -23.80 4.81 14.26
CA ALA A 31 -22.54 4.18 13.86
C ALA A 31 -22.18 4.37 12.37
N ILE A 32 -23.19 4.39 11.48
CA ILE A 32 -22.96 4.45 10.01
C ILE A 32 -22.15 5.69 9.58
N PRO A 33 -22.47 6.93 10.01
CA PRO A 33 -21.74 8.12 9.55
C PRO A 33 -20.26 8.09 9.96
N ARG A 34 -19.96 7.62 11.18
CA ARG A 34 -18.58 7.52 11.68
C ARG A 34 -17.79 6.44 10.93
N PHE A 35 -18.43 5.31 10.62
CA PHE A 35 -17.79 4.22 9.89
C PHE A 35 -17.35 4.63 8.47
N ILE A 36 -18.10 5.53 7.81
CA ILE A 36 -17.73 6.05 6.49
C ILE A 36 -16.47 6.92 6.58
N ASN A 37 -16.40 7.85 7.54
CA ASN A 37 -15.23 8.74 7.71
C ASN A 37 -13.96 7.96 8.10
N LEU A 38 -14.09 6.94 8.95
CA LEU A 38 -12.96 6.10 9.38
C LEU A 38 -12.25 5.41 8.21
N ARG A 39 -12.96 5.10 7.11
CA ARG A 39 -12.34 4.47 5.94
C ARG A 39 -11.43 5.45 5.20
N GLY A 40 -11.84 6.70 5.03
CA GLY A 40 -11.01 7.75 4.41
C GLY A 40 -9.79 8.07 5.27
N ASP A 41 -10.00 8.26 6.58
CA ASP A 41 -8.92 8.51 7.53
C ASP A 41 -7.89 7.36 7.55
N ALA A 42 -8.37 6.11 7.47
CA ALA A 42 -7.49 4.93 7.39
C ALA A 42 -6.65 4.92 6.10
N LYS A 43 -7.24 5.27 4.95
CA LYS A 43 -6.50 5.36 3.68
C LYS A 43 -5.45 6.46 3.73
N LYS A 44 -5.81 7.63 4.26
CA LYS A 44 -4.88 8.75 4.44
C LYS A 44 -3.69 8.35 5.31
N ALA A 45 -3.96 7.76 6.47
CA ALA A 45 -2.91 7.28 7.37
C ALA A 45 -2.02 6.21 6.71
N ALA A 46 -2.61 5.28 5.94
CA ALA A 46 -1.84 4.28 5.22
C ALA A 46 -0.92 4.89 4.15
N VAL A 47 -1.40 5.88 3.39
CA VAL A 47 -0.58 6.60 2.39
C VAL A 47 0.55 7.40 3.06
N GLU A 48 0.28 8.04 4.19
CA GLU A 48 1.31 8.73 4.98
C GLU A 48 2.36 7.75 5.53
N ASN A 49 1.94 6.54 5.95
CA ASN A 49 2.86 5.48 6.34
C ASN A 49 3.73 5.02 5.17
N PHE A 50 3.15 4.80 3.99
CA PHE A 50 3.93 4.44 2.80
C PHE A 50 4.94 5.51 2.44
N TYR A 51 4.57 6.79 2.52
CA TYR A 51 5.50 7.90 2.31
C TYR A 51 6.70 7.83 3.26
N GLY A 52 6.46 7.61 4.55
CA GLY A 52 7.54 7.42 5.53
C GLY A 52 8.42 6.22 5.21
N SER A 53 7.83 5.07 4.88
CA SER A 53 8.57 3.86 4.51
C SER A 53 9.44 4.05 3.26
N LEU A 54 8.95 4.78 2.25
CA LEU A 54 9.74 5.12 1.05
C LEU A 54 10.96 5.96 1.42
N GLN A 55 10.77 7.01 2.22
CA GLN A 55 11.88 7.88 2.65
C GLN A 55 12.93 7.11 3.45
N GLU A 56 12.49 6.31 4.41
CA GLU A 56 13.37 5.48 5.24
C GLU A 56 14.16 4.51 4.37
N THR A 57 13.47 3.76 3.50
CA THR A 57 14.07 2.77 2.60
C THR A 57 15.12 3.41 1.71
N VAL A 58 14.79 4.50 1.03
CA VAL A 58 15.73 5.18 0.12
C VAL A 58 16.93 5.73 0.89
N ASN A 59 16.74 6.28 2.09
CA ASN A 59 17.84 6.76 2.92
C ASN A 59 18.78 5.62 3.35
N LEU A 60 18.23 4.48 3.77
CA LEU A 60 19.02 3.29 4.13
C LEU A 60 19.81 2.76 2.93
N LEU A 61 19.18 2.69 1.75
CA LEU A 61 19.82 2.28 0.51
C LEU A 61 20.91 3.27 0.09
N HIS A 62 20.67 4.57 0.27
CA HIS A 62 21.67 5.60 0.02
C HIS A 62 22.89 5.46 0.93
N MET A 63 22.68 5.19 2.21
CA MET A 63 23.78 4.90 3.16
C MET A 63 24.56 3.64 2.75
N LYS A 64 23.87 2.58 2.31
CA LYS A 64 24.52 1.36 1.77
C LYS A 64 25.39 1.69 0.56
N ALA A 65 24.93 2.56 -0.34
CA ALA A 65 25.69 3.03 -1.49
C ALA A 65 26.92 3.85 -1.09
N GLN A 66 26.79 4.75 -0.10
CA GLN A 66 27.92 5.52 0.45
C GLN A 66 28.99 4.61 1.06
N ILE A 67 28.59 3.64 1.88
CA ILE A 67 29.53 2.68 2.52
C ILE A 67 30.28 1.87 1.46
N LYS A 68 29.60 1.48 0.36
CA LYS A 68 30.23 0.77 -0.75
C LYS A 68 31.03 1.68 -1.70
N ASN A 69 31.07 2.99 -1.46
CA ASN A 69 31.65 4.01 -2.34
C ASN A 69 31.06 3.96 -3.77
N LYS A 70 29.75 3.78 -3.86
CA LYS A 70 28.97 3.59 -5.10
C LYS A 70 28.06 4.80 -5.35
N LEU A 71 28.70 5.96 -5.54
CA LEU A 71 28.02 7.28 -5.68
C LEU A 71 28.08 7.87 -7.09
N GLY A 72 28.57 7.12 -8.06
CA GLY A 72 28.59 7.53 -9.47
C GLY A 72 27.27 7.29 -10.19
N SER A 73 27.30 7.48 -11.51
CA SER A 73 26.16 7.24 -12.40
C SER A 73 26.03 5.75 -12.72
N ASP A 74 24.80 5.25 -12.77
CA ASP A 74 24.43 3.91 -13.27
C ASP A 74 25.27 2.77 -12.66
N ILE A 75 25.17 2.66 -11.34
CA ILE A 75 25.93 1.70 -10.57
C ILE A 75 25.00 0.60 -10.05
N THR A 76 25.37 -0.66 -10.28
CA THR A 76 24.71 -1.80 -9.65
C THR A 76 25.27 -2.08 -8.26
N ILE A 77 24.38 -2.27 -7.30
CA ILE A 77 24.70 -2.65 -5.92
C ILE A 77 23.98 -3.94 -5.57
N GLU A 78 24.74 -4.93 -5.10
CA GLU A 78 24.18 -6.13 -4.50
C GLU A 78 23.40 -5.77 -3.22
N THR A 79 22.11 -6.10 -3.24
CA THR A 79 21.19 -6.01 -2.12
C THR A 79 20.79 -7.42 -1.68
N ASP A 80 20.12 -7.51 -0.53
CA ASP A 80 19.70 -8.80 0.04
C ASP A 80 18.61 -9.47 -0.81
N TYR A 81 18.03 -8.72 -1.75
CA TYR A 81 16.99 -9.14 -2.69
C TYR A 81 17.53 -9.34 -4.12
N GLY A 82 18.83 -9.12 -4.32
CA GLY A 82 19.51 -9.19 -5.61
C GLY A 82 20.21 -7.89 -5.99
N ASP A 83 20.81 -7.91 -7.18
CA ASP A 83 21.45 -6.74 -7.75
C ASP A 83 20.41 -5.68 -8.13
N TYR A 84 20.68 -4.43 -7.74
CA TYR A 84 19.78 -3.29 -7.97
C TYR A 84 20.55 -2.09 -8.50
N GLN A 85 19.94 -1.31 -9.41
CA GLN A 85 20.59 -0.14 -10.01
C GLN A 85 20.40 1.13 -9.17
N PHE A 86 21.49 1.87 -9.03
CA PHE A 86 21.59 3.12 -8.30
C PHE A 86 22.13 4.21 -9.22
N TYR A 87 21.66 5.43 -9.00
CA TYR A 87 22.19 6.63 -9.64
C TYR A 87 22.52 7.68 -8.59
N ARG A 88 23.78 8.13 -8.56
CA ARG A 88 24.31 9.08 -7.58
C ARG A 88 24.11 8.63 -6.13
N GLY A 89 24.19 7.32 -5.93
CA GLY A 89 23.99 6.67 -4.64
C GLY A 89 22.53 6.50 -4.23
N TYR A 90 21.54 6.87 -5.05
CA TYR A 90 20.12 6.61 -4.75
C TYR A 90 19.59 5.45 -5.60
N PRO A 91 18.70 4.61 -5.07
CA PRO A 91 18.08 3.55 -5.85
C PRO A 91 17.26 4.16 -6.98
N GLU A 92 17.40 3.62 -8.18
CA GLU A 92 16.57 4.06 -9.31
C GLU A 92 15.16 3.51 -9.20
N THR A 93 14.19 4.22 -9.78
CA THR A 93 12.84 3.69 -10.01
C THR A 93 12.88 2.83 -11.28
N LYS A 94 12.28 1.64 -11.27
CA LYS A 94 12.37 0.69 -12.40
C LYS A 94 11.02 0.08 -12.74
N SER A 95 10.77 -0.03 -14.04
CA SER A 95 9.56 -0.65 -14.60
C SER A 95 9.75 -2.10 -15.05
N GLU A 96 10.94 -2.65 -14.85
CA GLU A 96 11.35 -4.00 -15.23
C GLU A 96 11.76 -4.84 -14.00
N ALA A 97 11.48 -6.15 -14.02
CA ALA A 97 12.04 -7.13 -13.07
C ALA A 97 12.84 -8.19 -13.80
N THR A 98 14.11 -7.92 -13.99
CA THR A 98 15.14 -8.86 -14.38
C THR A 98 16.33 -8.69 -13.45
N THR A 99 17.30 -9.59 -13.46
CA THR A 99 18.61 -9.29 -12.85
C THR A 99 19.43 -8.54 -13.90
N PRO A 100 19.89 -7.28 -13.67
CA PRO A 100 20.06 -6.59 -12.38
C PRO A 100 19.01 -5.48 -12.06
N ASN A 101 17.87 -5.44 -12.74
CA ASN A 101 16.86 -4.39 -12.61
C ASN A 101 15.58 -4.96 -11.98
N LEU A 102 15.39 -4.79 -10.68
CA LEU A 102 14.20 -5.22 -9.97
C LEU A 102 13.20 -4.06 -9.79
N TYR A 103 11.94 -4.37 -9.49
CA TYR A 103 10.92 -3.36 -9.15
C TYR A 103 11.20 -2.73 -7.78
N PHE A 104 11.29 -1.41 -7.68
CA PHE A 104 11.69 -0.73 -6.44
C PHE A 104 10.76 -1.09 -5.27
N ILE A 105 9.44 -0.93 -5.46
CA ILE A 105 8.47 -1.11 -4.39
C ILE A 105 8.41 -2.57 -3.92
N GLU A 106 8.34 -3.53 -4.83
CA GLU A 106 8.30 -4.94 -4.42
C GLU A 106 9.59 -5.40 -3.75
N THR A 107 10.74 -4.92 -4.25
CA THR A 107 12.05 -5.30 -3.72
C THR A 107 12.22 -4.84 -2.28
N PHE A 108 11.80 -3.60 -1.97
CA PHE A 108 12.16 -3.00 -0.69
C PHE A 108 11.00 -2.79 0.29
N LEU A 109 9.74 -2.76 -0.17
CA LEU A 109 8.57 -2.62 0.72
C LEU A 109 7.89 -3.95 1.04
N ALA A 110 8.33 -5.06 0.42
CA ALA A 110 7.92 -6.43 0.75
C ALA A 110 6.38 -6.64 0.79
N LEU A 111 5.66 -6.13 -0.21
CA LEU A 111 4.19 -6.19 -0.29
C LEU A 111 3.61 -7.59 -0.56
N GLY A 112 4.47 -8.60 -0.75
CA GLY A 112 4.06 -9.96 -1.12
C GLY A 112 3.80 -10.11 -2.61
N THR A 113 2.91 -11.04 -2.97
CA THR A 113 2.56 -11.33 -4.36
C THR A 113 1.37 -10.46 -4.82
N PRO A 114 1.46 -9.76 -5.96
CA PRO A 114 0.35 -8.95 -6.47
C PRO A 114 -0.79 -9.83 -7.00
N ASP A 115 -2.03 -9.36 -6.82
CA ASP A 115 -3.25 -9.98 -7.34
C ASP A 115 -3.37 -9.80 -8.86
N HIS A 116 -3.03 -8.61 -9.34
CA HIS A 116 -3.05 -8.28 -10.76
C HIS A 116 -1.84 -7.44 -11.13
N VAL A 117 -1.25 -7.72 -12.29
CA VAL A 117 -0.11 -6.98 -12.84
C VAL A 117 -0.38 -6.64 -14.29
N THR A 118 -0.26 -5.36 -14.63
CA THR A 118 -0.20 -4.87 -16.00
C THR A 118 1.18 -4.26 -16.23
N LYS A 119 1.92 -4.71 -17.23
CA LYS A 119 3.26 -4.18 -17.54
C LYS A 119 3.51 -4.08 -19.04
N ASN A 120 4.36 -3.14 -19.41
CA ASN A 120 4.97 -3.02 -20.73
C ASN A 120 6.47 -2.73 -20.57
N ASN A 121 7.15 -2.28 -21.63
CA ASN A 121 8.60 -2.01 -21.62
C ASN A 121 9.01 -0.72 -20.89
N THR A 122 8.06 0.05 -20.36
CA THR A 122 8.30 1.39 -19.78
C THR A 122 7.57 1.63 -18.47
N THR A 123 6.55 0.83 -18.17
CA THR A 123 5.67 1.02 -17.02
C THR A 123 5.20 -0.32 -16.48
N ARG A 124 4.97 -0.34 -15.18
CA ARG A 124 4.30 -1.41 -14.47
C ARG A 124 3.24 -0.84 -13.53
N ALA A 125 2.10 -1.50 -13.48
CA ALA A 125 1.10 -1.34 -12.45
C ALA A 125 0.82 -2.70 -11.81
N ALA A 126 0.73 -2.74 -10.49
CA ALA A 126 0.42 -3.94 -9.72
C ALA A 126 -0.59 -3.62 -8.61
N THR A 127 -1.47 -4.56 -8.29
CA THR A 127 -2.48 -4.40 -7.24
C THR A 127 -2.30 -5.44 -6.14
N TYR A 128 -2.47 -5.04 -4.89
CA TYR A 128 -2.44 -5.85 -3.67
C TYR A 128 -3.69 -5.52 -2.87
N ALA A 129 -4.74 -6.31 -3.06
CA ALA A 129 -6.10 -5.99 -2.62
C ALA A 129 -6.51 -4.57 -3.02
N ASP A 130 -6.68 -3.68 -2.05
CA ASP A 130 -7.09 -2.28 -2.27
C ASP A 130 -5.93 -1.34 -2.61
N VAL A 131 -4.68 -1.76 -2.36
CA VAL A 131 -3.48 -0.96 -2.62
C VAL A 131 -3.00 -1.23 -4.03
N SER A 132 -2.58 -0.19 -4.72
CA SER A 132 -2.00 -0.24 -6.04
C SER A 132 -0.62 0.38 -6.04
N VAL A 133 0.25 -0.16 -6.87
CA VAL A 133 1.61 0.28 -7.10
C VAL A 133 1.76 0.60 -8.57
N TYR A 134 2.44 1.69 -8.87
CA TYR A 134 2.82 2.06 -10.22
C TYR A 134 4.30 2.41 -10.27
N GLU A 135 5.01 1.88 -11.24
CA GLU A 135 6.43 2.14 -11.43
C GLU A 135 6.74 2.40 -12.90
N ASP A 136 7.50 3.45 -13.15
CA ASP A 136 8.18 3.72 -14.41
C ASP A 136 9.68 4.01 -14.13
N ASN A 137 10.44 4.35 -15.16
CA ASN A 137 11.88 4.63 -15.03
C ASN A 137 12.20 6.03 -14.46
N GLY A 138 11.24 6.69 -13.82
CA GLY A 138 11.42 7.90 -13.01
C GLY A 138 10.55 7.97 -11.75
N HIS A 139 9.41 7.28 -11.71
CA HIS A 139 8.41 7.35 -10.64
C HIS A 139 8.12 5.97 -10.06
N SER A 140 8.16 5.84 -8.74
CA SER A 140 7.60 4.72 -7.98
C SER A 140 6.51 5.26 -7.06
N ARG A 141 5.27 4.81 -7.27
CA ARG A 141 4.08 5.24 -6.54
C ARG A 141 3.40 4.06 -5.86
N ILE A 142 2.85 4.30 -4.68
CA ILE A 142 2.06 3.33 -3.91
C ILE A 142 0.88 4.07 -3.26
N GLY A 143 -0.32 3.52 -3.37
CA GLY A 143 -1.51 4.17 -2.82
C GLY A 143 -2.82 3.50 -3.23
N TYR A 144 -3.90 4.26 -3.20
CA TYR A 144 -5.24 3.80 -3.57
C TYR A 144 -5.67 4.46 -4.89
N GLY A 145 -6.10 3.64 -5.85
CA GLY A 145 -6.54 4.12 -7.16
C GLY A 145 -6.28 3.09 -8.25
N THR A 146 -6.24 3.55 -9.49
CA THR A 146 -6.00 2.70 -10.66
C THR A 146 -4.97 3.33 -11.60
N GLY A 147 -4.44 2.53 -12.52
CA GLY A 147 -3.47 2.99 -13.52
C GLY A 147 -2.19 3.54 -12.88
N ASN A 148 -1.87 4.80 -13.15
CA ASN A 148 -0.66 5.46 -12.65
C ASN A 148 -0.86 6.20 -11.31
N LEU A 149 -2.02 6.03 -10.66
CA LEU A 149 -2.41 6.56 -9.35
C LEU A 149 -2.62 8.08 -9.27
N ILE A 150 -2.44 8.82 -10.35
CA ILE A 150 -2.53 10.29 -10.32
C ILE A 150 -3.99 10.78 -10.21
N ASN A 151 -4.93 10.12 -10.90
CA ASN A 151 -6.31 10.60 -11.01
C ASN A 151 -7.03 10.73 -9.66
N ASN A 152 -6.76 9.83 -8.71
CA ASN A 152 -7.41 9.82 -7.40
C ASN A 152 -6.60 10.57 -6.33
N SER A 153 -5.38 11.06 -6.61
CA SER A 153 -4.57 11.84 -5.66
C SER A 153 -4.51 11.24 -4.23
N CYS A 154 -4.42 9.91 -4.13
CA CYS A 154 -4.30 9.17 -2.86
C CYS A 154 -3.10 8.22 -2.94
N TYR A 155 -1.88 8.77 -2.94
CA TYR A 155 -0.64 8.00 -3.11
C TYR A 155 0.58 8.68 -2.50
N ALA A 156 1.57 7.87 -2.18
CA ALA A 156 2.94 8.30 -1.92
C ALA A 156 3.80 8.02 -3.16
N GLU A 157 4.77 8.88 -3.42
CA GLU A 157 5.62 8.83 -4.59
C GLU A 157 7.08 9.05 -4.21
N TYR A 158 7.94 8.22 -4.80
CA TYR A 158 9.37 8.45 -4.94
C TYR A 158 9.66 8.75 -6.41
N LEU A 159 10.13 9.97 -6.68
CA LEU A 159 10.61 10.40 -7.99
C LEU A 159 12.14 10.42 -7.95
N HIS A 160 12.78 9.66 -8.83
CA HIS A 160 14.22 9.72 -9.01
C HIS A 160 14.60 9.69 -10.47
N THR A 161 15.32 10.71 -10.90
CA THR A 161 15.88 10.85 -12.24
C THR A 161 17.32 11.32 -12.15
N SER A 162 17.98 11.53 -13.29
CA SER A 162 19.36 12.02 -13.31
C SER A 162 19.58 13.39 -12.66
N SER A 163 18.53 14.21 -12.57
CA SER A 163 18.58 15.58 -12.05
C SER A 163 17.79 15.80 -10.76
N THR A 164 16.88 14.90 -10.43
CA THR A 164 15.83 15.15 -9.42
C THR A 164 15.65 13.94 -8.53
N GLN A 165 15.59 14.17 -7.22
CA GLN A 165 15.18 13.19 -6.22
C GLN A 165 14.16 13.86 -5.29
N VAL A 166 12.90 13.40 -5.32
CA VAL A 166 11.79 14.03 -4.58
C VAL A 166 10.87 12.95 -4.04
N PHE A 167 10.37 13.17 -2.82
CA PHE A 167 9.25 12.41 -2.28
C PHE A 167 8.02 13.29 -2.23
N THR A 168 6.91 12.77 -2.73
CA THR A 168 5.62 13.46 -2.70
C THR A 168 4.58 12.59 -2.01
N VAL A 169 3.67 13.21 -1.26
CA VAL A 169 2.48 12.56 -0.75
C VAL A 169 1.24 13.34 -1.21
N LYS A 170 0.23 12.62 -1.69
CA LYS A 170 -1.07 13.14 -2.10
C LYS A 170 -2.15 12.39 -1.35
N THR A 171 -2.98 13.12 -0.61
CA THR A 171 -4.07 12.55 0.21
C THR A 171 -5.43 13.17 -0.11
N ASP A 172 -5.51 14.03 -1.12
CA ASP A 172 -6.70 14.83 -1.45
C ASP A 172 -7.88 13.98 -1.95
N GLY A 173 -7.63 12.79 -2.48
CA GLY A 173 -8.69 11.84 -2.86
C GLY A 173 -8.62 10.51 -2.11
N CYS A 174 -8.00 10.53 -0.93
CA CYS A 174 -8.30 9.57 0.12
C CYS A 174 -9.61 9.99 0.81
#